data_AF-A0A067NDV0-F1
#
_entry.id   AF-A0A067NDV0-F1
#
_cell.length_a   1.000
_cell.length_b   1.000
_cell.length_c   1.000
_cell.angle_alpha   90.00
_cell.angle_beta   90.00
_cell.angle_gamma   90.00
#
_symmetry.space_group_name_H-M   'P 1'
#
loop_
_entity.id
_entity.type
_entity.pdbx_description
1 polymer ?
#
loop_
_entity_poly.entity_id
_entity_poly.type
_entity_poly.pdbx_seq_one_letter_code
_entity_poly.pdbx_strand_id
1 'polypeptide(L)'
;MKPVSRRGKDQQHGHATITLAEPSDANKLLRQGLQILGNNYRCHKSKVEPLWCLKCQHYGHITSTCKASEAICATCAQHHEDTQDCPQLNRKEAHACVSCNLGGHASWDHSCPS
;
A
#
# COMPACT_ATOMS: atom_id res chain seq x y z
N MET A 1 -8.69 -5.63 16.06
CA MET A 1 -7.51 -6.49 16.31
C MET A 1 -7.45 -7.57 15.22
N LYS A 2 -6.28 -7.88 14.64
CA LYS A 2 -6.16 -8.84 13.52
C LYS A 2 -6.66 -10.25 13.95
N PRO A 3 -7.57 -10.90 13.18
CA PRO A 3 -8.08 -12.23 13.49
C PRO A 3 -6.94 -13.26 13.64
N VAL A 4 -7.09 -14.22 14.55
CA VAL A 4 -6.06 -15.24 14.83
C VAL A 4 -5.67 -15.99 13.55
N SER A 5 -6.66 -16.34 12.72
CA SER A 5 -6.46 -17.04 11.44
C SER A 5 -5.60 -16.28 10.41
N ARG A 6 -5.43 -14.96 10.57
CA ARG A 6 -4.64 -14.13 9.64
C ARG A 6 -3.27 -13.74 10.21
N ARG A 7 -2.91 -14.17 11.41
CA ARG A 7 -1.59 -13.86 12.01
C ARG A 7 -0.52 -14.75 11.37
N GLY A 8 0.63 -14.15 11.02
CA GLY A 8 1.79 -14.94 10.61
C GLY A 8 2.32 -15.76 11.78
N LYS A 9 2.96 -16.92 11.51
CA LYS A 9 3.49 -17.81 12.56
C LYS A 9 4.42 -17.08 13.55
N ASP A 10 5.19 -16.11 13.05
CA ASP A 10 6.18 -15.34 13.83
C ASP A 10 5.73 -13.90 14.12
N GLN A 11 4.45 -13.57 13.94
CA GLN A 11 3.96 -12.20 14.17
C GLN A 11 3.89 -11.90 15.68
N GLN A 12 4.86 -11.14 16.20
CA GLN A 12 4.94 -10.76 17.61
C GLN A 12 4.36 -9.38 17.94
N HIS A 13 4.18 -8.52 16.92
CA HIS A 13 3.79 -7.12 17.11
C HIS A 13 2.46 -6.80 16.41
N GLY A 14 1.73 -5.85 16.99
CA GLY A 14 0.56 -5.21 16.39
C GLY A 14 0.89 -3.78 15.97
N HIS A 15 0.15 -3.26 14.99
CA HIS A 15 0.19 -1.85 14.62
C HIS A 15 -1.08 -1.17 15.10
N ALA A 16 -0.94 0.07 15.59
CA ALA A 16 -2.04 0.93 15.98
C ALA A 16 -1.99 2.22 15.16
N THR A 17 -3.14 2.66 14.66
CA THR A 17 -3.31 4.01 14.12
C THR A 17 -4.07 4.82 15.14
N ILE A 18 -3.54 5.99 15.50
CA ILE A 18 -4.12 6.88 16.50
C ILE A 18 -4.43 8.19 15.81
N THR A 19 -5.68 8.65 15.95
CA THR A 19 -6.11 9.96 15.48
C THR A 19 -6.06 10.94 16.64
N LEU A 20 -5.48 12.10 16.41
CA LEU A 20 -5.33 13.17 17.40
C LEU A 20 -6.16 14.36 16.95
N ALA A 21 -6.78 15.06 17.90
CA ALA A 21 -7.57 16.25 17.62
C ALA A 21 -6.69 17.42 17.18
N GLU A 22 -5.52 17.58 17.81
CA GLU A 22 -4.66 18.74 17.64
C GLU A 22 -3.31 18.42 16.98
N PRO A 23 -2.85 19.22 16.00
CA PRO A 23 -1.54 19.05 15.38
C PRO A 23 -0.37 19.17 16.36
N SER A 24 -0.51 19.96 17.44
CA SER A 24 0.51 20.11 18.47
C SER A 24 0.82 18.79 19.17
N ASP A 25 -0.20 17.97 19.44
CA ASP A 25 -0.03 16.69 20.13
C ASP A 25 0.54 15.64 19.20
N ALA A 26 0.15 15.66 17.91
CA ALA A 26 0.78 14.85 16.88
C ALA A 26 2.29 15.13 16.79
N ASN A 27 2.68 16.40 16.78
CA ASN A 27 4.09 16.79 16.72
C ASN A 27 4.88 16.38 17.97
N LYS A 28 4.28 16.42 19.17
CA LYS A 28 4.91 15.88 20.39
C LYS A 28 5.16 14.39 20.26
N LEU A 29 4.14 13.62 19.85
CA LEU A 29 4.23 12.17 19.66
C LEU A 29 5.27 11.78 18.60
N LEU A 30 5.35 12.51 17.49
CA LEU A 30 6.35 12.27 16.45
C LEU A 30 7.79 12.52 16.92
N ARG A 31 7.99 13.46 17.85
CA ARG A 31 9.32 13.80 18.39
C ARG A 31 9.73 12.92 19.57
N GLN A 32 8.79 12.63 20.47
CA GLN A 32 9.05 12.02 21.77
C GLN A 32 8.71 10.52 21.81
N GLY A 33 7.86 10.06 20.89
CA GLY A 33 7.28 8.72 20.91
C GLY A 33 6.05 8.62 21.82
N LEU A 34 5.38 7.47 21.77
CA LEU A 34 4.19 7.15 22.55
C LEU A 34 4.54 6.22 23.70
N GLN A 35 4.28 6.64 24.94
CA GLN A 35 4.46 5.76 26.09
C GLN A 35 3.19 4.95 26.39
N ILE A 36 3.32 3.62 26.38
CA ILE A 36 2.27 2.68 26.80
C ILE A 36 2.92 1.63 27.70
N LEU A 37 2.37 1.44 28.90
CA LEU A 37 2.83 0.43 29.88
C LEU A 37 4.35 0.46 30.13
N GLY A 38 4.93 1.67 30.21
CA GLY A 38 6.36 1.86 30.46
C GLY A 38 7.27 1.72 29.23
N ASN A 39 6.74 1.29 28.07
CA ASN A 39 7.48 1.22 26.82
C ASN A 39 7.26 2.48 25.99
N ASN A 40 8.32 2.98 25.34
CA ASN A 40 8.23 4.09 24.40
C ASN A 40 8.24 3.57 22.95
N TYR A 41 7.15 3.83 22.23
CA TYR A 41 6.95 3.40 20.85
C TYR A 41 7.22 4.56 19.90
N ARG A 42 8.08 4.31 18.91
CA ARG A 42 8.33 5.31 17.85
C ARG A 42 7.07 5.47 16.99
N CYS A 43 6.58 6.69 16.92
CA CYS A 43 5.44 7.04 16.07
C CYS A 43 5.90 7.64 14.74
N HIS A 44 5.10 7.40 13.71
CA HIS A 44 5.30 7.98 12.39
C HIS A 44 3.98 8.59 11.93
N LYS A 45 4.06 9.68 11.16
CA LYS A 45 2.88 10.28 10.56
C LYS A 45 2.30 9.25 9.59
N SER A 46 1.03 8.91 9.75
CA SER A 46 0.32 8.08 8.78
C SER A 46 0.36 8.80 7.43
N LYS A 47 1.00 8.18 6.44
CA LYS A 47 0.99 8.67 5.07
C LYS A 47 -0.26 8.11 4.41
N VAL A 48 -1.06 8.98 3.80
CA VAL A 48 -2.13 8.53 2.91
C VAL A 48 -1.44 7.97 1.69
N GLU A 49 -1.63 6.68 1.41
CA GLU A 49 -1.14 6.11 0.17
C GLU A 49 -1.90 6.75 -0.99
N PRO A 50 -1.20 7.18 -2.06
CA PRO A 50 -1.86 7.72 -3.22
C PRO A 50 -2.75 6.62 -3.78
N LEU A 51 -4.04 6.92 -3.86
CA LEU A 51 -5.00 5.97 -4.36
C LEU A 51 -4.75 5.77 -5.87
N TRP A 52 -4.34 4.56 -6.24
CA TRP A 52 -4.33 4.13 -7.64
C TRP A 52 -5.66 3.48 -8.00
N CYS A 53 -6.07 3.65 -9.25
CA CYS A 53 -7.24 3.00 -9.79
C CYS A 53 -6.98 1.49 -9.95
N LEU A 54 -7.77 0.61 -9.32
CA LEU A 54 -7.59 -0.84 -9.47
C LEU A 54 -7.93 -1.37 -10.88
N LYS A 55 -8.52 -0.54 -11.76
CA LYS A 55 -8.79 -0.87 -13.16
C LYS A 55 -7.62 -0.51 -14.07
N CYS A 56 -7.17 0.73 -14.07
CA CYS A 56 -6.12 1.18 -15.00
C CYS A 56 -4.74 1.41 -14.35
N GLN A 57 -4.61 1.23 -13.04
CA GLN A 57 -3.39 1.40 -12.25
C GLN A 57 -2.79 2.81 -12.20
N HIS A 58 -3.44 3.81 -12.81
CA HIS A 58 -3.05 5.21 -12.69
C HIS A 58 -3.58 5.87 -11.41
N TYR A 59 -2.88 6.89 -10.94
CA TYR A 59 -3.28 7.72 -9.80
C TYR A 59 -4.38 8.73 -10.17
N GLY A 60 -5.01 9.30 -9.13
CA GLY A 60 -5.91 10.45 -9.24
C GLY A 60 -7.39 10.12 -9.42
N HIS A 61 -7.75 8.84 -9.49
CA HIS A 61 -9.14 8.41 -9.54
C HIS A 61 -9.34 6.96 -9.03
N ILE A 62 -10.57 6.63 -8.65
CA ILE A 62 -10.99 5.28 -8.24
C ILE A 62 -11.61 4.51 -9.41
N THR A 63 -11.71 3.18 -9.28
CA THR A 63 -12.34 2.28 -10.24
C THR A 63 -13.74 2.72 -10.68
N SER A 64 -14.58 3.19 -9.75
CA SER A 64 -15.96 3.61 -10.07
C SER A 64 -16.04 4.85 -10.97
N THR A 65 -14.97 5.64 -11.04
CA THR A 65 -14.85 6.84 -11.88
C THR A 65 -13.92 6.63 -13.08
N CYS A 66 -13.40 5.42 -13.26
CA CYS A 66 -12.46 5.10 -14.31
C CYS A 66 -13.16 5.01 -15.68
N LYS A 67 -12.57 5.65 -16.69
CA LYS A 67 -13.06 5.65 -18.07
C LYS A 67 -12.37 4.61 -18.97
N ALA A 68 -11.37 3.89 -18.45
CA ALA A 68 -10.72 2.83 -19.21
C ALA A 68 -11.76 1.76 -19.59
N SER A 69 -11.69 1.24 -20.82
CA SER A 69 -12.54 0.12 -21.26
C SER A 69 -12.13 -1.16 -20.54
N GLU A 70 -10.83 -1.45 -20.53
CA GLU A 70 -10.26 -2.70 -20.03
C GLU A 70 -9.51 -2.51 -18.70
N ALA A 71 -9.33 -3.61 -17.97
CA ALA A 71 -8.51 -3.66 -16.77
C ALA A 71 -7.06 -4.04 -17.13
N ILE A 72 -6.11 -3.39 -16.46
CA ILE A 72 -4.68 -3.64 -16.60
C ILE A 72 -4.18 -4.33 -15.33
N CYS A 73 -3.43 -5.41 -15.50
CA CYS A 73 -2.85 -6.15 -14.39
C CYS A 73 -1.84 -5.28 -13.62
N ALA A 74 -2.03 -5.15 -12.31
CA ALA A 74 -1.14 -4.37 -11.45
C ALA A 74 0.27 -4.95 -11.34
N THR A 75 0.47 -6.23 -11.68
CA THR A 75 1.76 -6.92 -11.56
C THR A 75 2.63 -6.77 -12.81
N CYS A 76 2.08 -7.02 -14.00
CA CYS A 76 2.84 -7.08 -15.25
C CYS A 76 2.44 -6.02 -16.29
N ALA A 77 1.51 -5.12 -15.95
CA ALA A 77 0.99 -4.08 -16.84
C ALA A 77 0.34 -4.59 -18.15
N GLN A 78 -0.08 -5.86 -18.22
CA GLN A 78 -0.76 -6.45 -19.38
C GLN A 78 -2.26 -6.67 -19.15
N HIS A 79 -3.01 -6.90 -20.23
CA HIS A 79 -4.45 -7.22 -20.20
C HIS A 79 -4.70 -8.72 -20.04
N HIS A 80 -5.51 -9.10 -19.05
CA HIS A 80 -5.82 -10.48 -18.69
C HIS A 80 -7.34 -10.66 -18.54
N GLU A 81 -7.83 -11.90 -18.68
CA GLU A 81 -9.23 -12.24 -18.35
C GLU A 81 -9.51 -12.04 -16.85
N ASP A 82 -8.62 -12.55 -16.00
CA ASP A 82 -8.59 -12.24 -14.57
C ASP A 82 -7.25 -11.62 -14.18
N THR A 83 -7.28 -10.32 -13.89
CA THR A 83 -6.08 -9.58 -13.45
C THR A 83 -5.60 -9.98 -12.05
N GLN A 84 -6.44 -10.65 -11.23
CA GLN A 84 -6.06 -11.17 -9.92
C GLN A 84 -5.22 -12.44 -10.04
N ASP A 85 -5.45 -13.27 -11.06
CA ASP A 85 -4.67 -14.47 -11.34
C ASP A 85 -3.61 -14.20 -12.41
N CYS A 86 -2.62 -13.39 -12.03
CA CYS A 86 -1.52 -13.05 -12.92
C CYS A 86 -0.52 -14.23 -13.02
N PRO A 87 -0.29 -14.81 -14.22
CA PRO A 87 0.70 -15.90 -14.38
C PRO A 87 2.14 -15.44 -14.09
N GLN A 88 2.39 -14.13 -14.10
CA GLN A 88 3.69 -13.52 -13.82
C GLN A 88 3.85 -13.11 -12.35
N LEU A 89 2.92 -13.47 -11.45
CA LEU A 89 2.96 -13.09 -10.04
C LEU A 89 4.30 -13.41 -9.37
N ASN A 90 4.86 -14.60 -9.67
CA ASN A 90 6.10 -15.08 -9.08
C ASN A 90 7.37 -14.76 -9.90
N ARG A 91 7.25 -14.06 -11.05
CA ARG A 91 8.38 -13.70 -11.92
C ARG A 91 8.66 -12.20 -11.84
N LYS A 92 9.55 -11.81 -10.92
CA LYS A 92 9.88 -10.39 -10.67
C LYS A 92 10.41 -9.67 -11.91
N GLU A 93 11.14 -10.39 -12.76
CA GLU A 93 11.66 -9.91 -14.04
C GLU A 93 10.56 -9.52 -15.03
N ALA A 94 9.35 -10.10 -14.88
CA ALA A 94 8.19 -9.79 -15.70
C ALA A 94 7.27 -8.74 -15.05
N HIS A 95 7.65 -8.20 -13.89
CA HIS A 95 6.88 -7.14 -13.24
C HIS A 95 7.09 -5.81 -13.97
N ALA A 96 6.01 -5.07 -14.11
CA ALA A 96 6.02 -3.75 -14.73
C ALA A 96 5.01 -2.82 -14.06
N CYS A 97 5.38 -1.54 -13.99
CA CYS A 97 4.57 -0.51 -13.38
C CYS A 97 3.95 0.40 -14.46
N VAL A 98 2.63 0.52 -14.42
CA VAL A 98 1.85 1.34 -15.38
C VAL A 98 2.07 2.84 -15.13
N SER A 99 2.27 3.24 -13.87
CA SER A 99 2.41 4.65 -13.51
C SER A 99 3.74 5.25 -13.98
N CYS A 100 4.84 4.52 -13.86
CA CYS A 100 6.18 5.00 -14.23
C CYS A 100 6.68 4.43 -15.57
N ASN A 101 5.95 3.48 -16.18
CA ASN A 101 6.33 2.78 -17.40
C ASN A 101 7.70 2.07 -17.34
N LEU A 102 8.13 1.64 -16.14
CA LEU A 102 9.37 0.88 -15.96
C LEU A 102 9.08 -0.57 -15.56
N GLY A 103 9.94 -1.47 -16.04
CA GLY A 103 10.00 -2.86 -15.60
C GLY A 103 10.77 -3.04 -14.29
N GLY A 104 10.65 -4.22 -13.69
CA GLY A 104 11.37 -4.64 -12.50
C GLY A 104 10.62 -4.45 -11.17
N HIS A 105 9.45 -3.81 -11.19
CA HIS A 105 8.53 -3.74 -10.05
C HIS A 105 7.08 -3.66 -10.53
N ALA A 106 6.15 -4.06 -9.67
CA ALA A 106 4.71 -4.00 -9.94
C ALA A 106 4.16 -2.59 -9.65
N SER A 107 2.99 -2.27 -10.21
CA SER A 107 2.29 -1.00 -9.96
C SER A 107 1.88 -0.82 -8.49
N TRP A 108 1.79 -1.91 -7.74
CA TRP A 108 1.49 -1.90 -6.30
C TRP A 108 2.73 -1.79 -5.40
N ASP A 109 3.93 -1.68 -5.97
CA ASP A 109 5.17 -1.57 -5.21
C ASP A 109 5.38 -0.15 -4.68
N HIS A 110 5.60 -0.03 -3.36
CA HIS A 110 5.86 1.25 -2.68
C HIS A 110 7.25 1.85 -2.98
N SER A 111 8.13 1.10 -3.65
CA SER A 111 9.44 1.58 -4.10
C SER A 111 9.41 2.23 -5.48
N CYS A 112 8.22 2.29 -6.11
CA CYS A 112 8.04 3.02 -7.37
C CYS A 112 8.52 4.48 -7.22
N PRO A 113 9.33 5.00 -8.16
CA PRO A 113 9.91 6.34 -8.08
C PRO A 113 8.93 7.49 -8.40
N SER A 114 7.69 7.17 -8.80
CA SER A 114 6.65 8.13 -9.21
C SER A 114 5.73 8.58 -8.09
#